data_AF-A0A9D0XUK3-F1
#
_entry.id   AF-A0A9D0XUK3-F1
#
_cell.length_a   1.000
_cell.length_b   1.000
_cell.length_c   1.000
_cell.angle_alpha   90.00
_cell.angle_beta   90.00
_cell.angle_gamma   90.00
#
_symmetry.space_group_name_H-M   'P 1'
#
loop_
_entity.id
_entity.type
_entity.pdbx_description
1 polymer ?
#
loop_
_entity_poly.entity_id
_entity_poly.type
_entity_poly.pdbx_seq_one_letter_code
_entity_poly.pdbx_strand_id
1 'polypeptide(L)'
;MSSQLYLGQVMHQRFFPMQYQFRYGVMSLRVDIDAIEQENQKLTWLSLNRFNLFSLHYRDYGARKKDQAWRVWADQILVEYG
;
A
#
# COMPACT_ATOMS: atom_id res chain seq x y z
N MET A 1 2.11 2.77 -16.08
CA MET A 1 2.25 2.26 -14.70
C MET A 1 0.85 2.17 -14.14
N SER A 2 0.44 0.99 -13.72
CA SER A 2 -0.87 0.71 -13.14
C SER A 2 -0.93 1.13 -11.67
N SER A 3 0.19 0.99 -10.96
CA SER A 3 0.34 1.52 -9.59
C SER A 3 0.42 3.04 -9.58
N GLN A 4 -0.19 3.67 -8.58
CA GLN A 4 -0.34 5.13 -8.50
C GLN A 4 -0.26 5.61 -7.05
N LEU A 5 0.29 6.82 -6.88
CA LEU A 5 0.39 7.52 -5.61
C LEU A 5 -0.67 8.62 -5.56
N TYR A 6 -1.49 8.59 -4.52
CA TYR A 6 -2.57 9.54 -4.29
C TYR A 6 -2.18 10.43 -3.13
N LEU A 7 -2.19 11.73 -3.38
CA LEU A 7 -2.04 12.74 -2.34
C LEU A 7 -3.43 13.21 -1.94
N GLY A 8 -3.71 13.16 -0.64
CA GLY A 8 -4.98 13.58 -0.07
C GLY A 8 -4.76 14.52 1.10
N GLN A 9 -5.84 15.12 1.57
CA GLN A 9 -5.85 15.90 2.79
C GLN A 9 -6.92 15.34 3.70
N VAL A 10 -6.55 15.03 4.95
CA VAL A 10 -7.49 14.63 5.99
C VAL A 10 -7.71 15.83 6.90
N MET A 11 -8.97 16.03 7.26
CA MET A 11 -9.40 17.06 8.20
C MET A 11 -10.13 16.38 9.35
N HIS A 12 -9.56 16.52 10.56
CA HIS A 12 -10.25 16.17 11.80
C HIS A 12 -10.88 17.42 12.39
N GLN A 13 -12.18 17.38 12.65
CA GLN A 13 -12.90 18.46 13.30
C GLN A 13 -13.55 17.94 14.57
N ARG A 14 -13.26 18.61 15.69
CA ARG A 14 -13.99 18.41 16.94
C ARG A 14 -14.94 19.57 17.15
N PHE A 15 -16.18 19.24 17.52
CA PHE A 15 -17.25 20.23 17.70
C PHE A 15 -17.50 20.60 19.17
N PHE A 16 -17.17 19.72 20.13
CA PHE A 16 -17.35 19.94 21.57
C PHE A 16 -16.26 19.24 22.40
N PRO A 17 -15.82 19.79 23.55
CA PRO A 17 -16.22 21.07 24.19
C PRO A 17 -15.59 22.32 23.60
N MET A 18 -14.45 22.19 22.92
CA MET A 18 -13.77 23.27 22.20
C MET A 18 -13.69 22.92 20.72
N GLN A 19 -14.02 23.88 19.86
CA GLN A 19 -13.94 23.69 18.42
C GLN A 19 -12.49 23.78 17.95
N TYR A 20 -11.99 22.71 17.34
CA TYR A 20 -10.72 22.71 16.65
C TYR A 20 -10.82 21.96 15.33
N GLN A 21 -10.06 22.44 14.36
CA GLN A 21 -9.88 21.78 13.06
C GLN A 21 -8.40 21.53 12.85
N PHE A 22 -8.06 20.27 12.59
CA PHE A 22 -6.71 19.85 12.26
C PHE A 22 -6.70 19.28 10.85
N ARG A 23 -5.92 19.91 9.96
CA ARG A 23 -5.78 19.50 8.55
C ARG A 23 -4.35 19.07 8.30
N TYR A 24 -4.16 17.90 7.70
CA TYR A 24 -2.84 17.38 7.37
C TYR A 24 -2.87 16.61 6.06
N GLY A 25 -1.74 16.63 5.37
CA GLY A 25 -1.55 15.86 4.14
C GLY A 25 -1.42 14.37 4.47
N VAL A 26 -2.06 13.54 3.65
CA VAL A 26 -1.90 12.10 3.67
C VAL A 26 -1.49 11.62 2.28
N MET A 27 -0.83 10.47 2.24
CA MET A 27 -0.46 9.80 1.01
C MET A 27 -1.03 8.39 1.04
N SER A 28 -1.57 7.93 -0.08
CA SER A 28 -1.99 6.56 -0.28
C SER A 28 -1.33 5.99 -1.53
N LEU A 29 -0.83 4.77 -1.44
CA LEU A 29 -0.22 4.07 -2.57
C LEU A 29 -1.15 2.94 -3.00
N ARG A 30 -1.63 3.01 -4.25
CA ARG A 30 -2.30 1.89 -4.89
C ARG A 30 -1.24 1.08 -5.63
N VAL A 31 -1.14 -0.18 -5.28
CA VAL A 31 -0.20 -1.10 -5.91
C VAL A 31 -0.99 -2.11 -6.73
N ASP A 32 -0.59 -2.28 -7.99
CA ASP A 32 -1.06 -3.36 -8.84
C ASP A 32 -0.26 -4.62 -8.53
N ILE A 33 -0.93 -5.63 -7.96
CA ILE A 33 -0.29 -6.89 -7.54
C ILE A 33 0.27 -7.70 -8.70
N ASP A 34 -0.24 -7.50 -9.92
CA ASP A 34 0.20 -8.25 -11.11
C ASP A 34 1.42 -7.56 -11.77
N ALA A 35 1.55 -6.25 -11.61
CA ALA A 35 2.60 -5.46 -12.26
C ALA A 35 3.76 -5.03 -11.34
N ILE A 36 3.58 -5.08 -10.01
CA ILE A 36 4.52 -4.48 -9.04
C ILE A 36 5.96 -4.99 -9.15
N GLU A 37 6.17 -6.27 -9.48
CA GLU A 37 7.52 -6.83 -9.61
C GLU A 37 8.31 -6.18 -10.75
N GLN A 38 7.62 -5.84 -11.85
CA GLN A 38 8.22 -5.16 -13.00
C GLN A 38 8.30 -3.65 -12.78
N GLU A 39 7.28 -3.04 -12.17
CA GLU A 39 7.25 -1.60 -11.90
C GLU A 39 8.31 -1.18 -10.90
N ASN A 40 8.56 -1.99 -9.87
CA ASN A 40 9.60 -1.79 -8.88
C ASN A 40 11.01 -1.68 -9.50
N GLN A 41 11.27 -2.36 -10.62
CA GLN A 41 12.58 -2.27 -11.30
C GLN A 41 12.82 -0.88 -11.91
N LYS A 42 11.75 -0.14 -12.21
CA LYS A 42 11.80 1.20 -12.82
C LYS A 42 11.83 2.31 -11.77
N LEU A 43 11.58 1.99 -10.50
CA LEU A 43 11.53 2.95 -9.39
C LEU A 43 12.82 2.84 -8.57
N THR A 44 13.49 3.96 -8.37
CA THR A 44 14.77 4.00 -7.65
C THR A 44 14.59 4.07 -6.14
N TRP A 45 13.53 4.74 -5.66
CA TRP A 45 13.28 5.02 -4.24
C TRP A 45 12.25 4.08 -3.60
N LEU A 46 11.60 3.26 -4.43
CA LEU A 46 10.67 2.22 -3.99
C LEU A 46 11.30 0.86 -4.27
N SER A 47 11.16 -0.04 -3.31
CA SER A 47 11.73 -1.38 -3.36
C SER A 47 10.72 -2.42 -2.88
N LEU A 48 10.64 -3.54 -3.59
CA LEU A 48 9.87 -4.72 -3.19
C LEU A 48 10.79 -5.76 -2.53
N ASN A 49 10.42 -6.23 -1.34
CA ASN A 49 11.11 -7.21 -0.49
C ASN A 49 12.58 -6.92 -0.15
N ARG A 50 13.04 -5.68 -0.37
CA ARG A 50 14.41 -5.22 -0.06
C ARG A 50 14.35 -3.84 0.61
N PHE A 51 15.37 -3.51 1.39
CA PHE A 51 15.47 -2.22 2.07
C PHE A 51 15.73 -1.06 1.09
N ASN A 52 14.97 0.02 1.22
CA ASN A 52 15.08 1.30 0.49
C ASN A 52 14.27 2.39 1.22
N LEU A 53 14.27 3.62 0.71
CA LEU A 53 13.50 4.74 1.26
C LEU A 53 12.03 4.37 1.49
N PHE A 54 11.40 3.78 0.47
CA PHE A 54 10.11 3.12 0.60
C PHE A 54 10.26 1.63 0.30
N SER A 55 9.95 0.79 1.29
CA SER A 55 10.06 -0.66 1.18
C SER A 55 8.68 -1.29 1.32
N LEU A 56 8.27 -2.08 0.34
CA LEU A 56 7.09 -2.92 0.40
C LEU A 56 7.53 -4.36 0.64
N HIS A 57 7.01 -5.02 1.66
CA HIS A 57 7.31 -6.44 1.89
C HIS A 57 6.04 -7.29 1.80
N TYR A 58 6.18 -8.48 1.20
CA TYR A 58 5.10 -9.47 1.17
C TYR A 58 4.66 -9.91 2.57
N ARG A 59 5.57 -9.89 3.55
CA ARG A 59 5.24 -10.21 4.94
C ARG A 59 4.32 -9.20 5.64
N ASP A 60 4.21 -7.97 5.13
CA ASP A 60 3.42 -6.93 5.79
C ASP A 60 1.94 -6.96 5.36
N TYR A 61 1.63 -7.58 4.21
CA TYR A 61 0.30 -7.56 3.58
C TYR A 61 -0.14 -8.94 3.08
N GLY A 62 -1.44 -9.13 2.81
CA GLY A 62 -2.01 -10.40 2.32
C GLY A 62 -1.82 -11.55 3.31
N ALA A 63 -1.23 -12.67 2.87
CA ALA A 63 -0.90 -13.83 3.69
C ALA A 63 0.12 -13.55 4.81
N ARG A 64 0.80 -12.39 4.77
CA ARG A 64 1.88 -12.01 5.70
C ARG A 64 3.01 -13.05 5.77
N LYS A 65 3.32 -13.68 4.64
CA LYS A 65 4.45 -14.61 4.49
C LYS A 65 5.58 -13.97 3.70
N LYS A 66 6.82 -14.23 4.12
CA LYS A 66 8.02 -13.59 3.57
C LYS A 66 8.21 -13.86 2.08
N ASP A 67 7.97 -15.09 1.65
CA ASP A 67 8.27 -15.57 0.29
C ASP A 67 7.01 -15.93 -0.51
N GLN A 68 5.88 -15.28 -0.20
CA GLN A 68 4.63 -15.48 -0.93
C GLN A 68 4.19 -14.18 -1.59
N ALA A 69 4.21 -14.15 -2.93
CA ALA A 69 3.67 -13.02 -3.68
C ALA A 69 2.18 -12.82 -3.40
N TRP A 70 1.74 -11.56 -3.35
CA TRP A 70 0.34 -11.22 -3.10
C TRP A 70 -0.62 -11.84 -4.10
N ARG A 71 -0.18 -12.03 -5.35
CA ARG A 71 -0.99 -12.68 -6.37
C ARG A 71 -1.34 -14.12 -6.01
N VAL A 72 -0.34 -14.91 -5.60
CA VAL A 72 -0.53 -16.31 -5.18
C VAL A 72 -1.50 -16.39 -3.99
N TRP A 73 -1.38 -15.47 -3.03
CA TRP A 73 -2.32 -15.41 -1.91
C TRP A 73 -3.74 -15.05 -2.37
N ALA A 74 -3.89 -14.07 -3.26
CA ALA A 74 -5.20 -13.67 -3.77
C ALA A 74 -5.89 -14.82 -4.53
N ASP A 75 -5.14 -15.55 -5.36
CA ASP A 75 -5.66 -16.72 -6.08
C ASP A 75 -6.10 -17.83 -5.10
N GLN A 76 -5.36 -18.07 -4.01
CA GLN A 76 -5.76 -19.04 -2.98
C GLN A 76 -7.08 -18.66 -2.32
N ILE A 77 -7.26 -17.38 -1.97
CA ILE A 77 -8.53 -16.88 -1.39
C ILE A 77 -9.67 -17.02 -2.40
N LEU A 78 -9.44 -16.74 -3.68
CA LEU A 78 -10.45 -16.90 -4.72
C LEU A 78 -10.85 -18.37 -4.92
N VAL A 79 -9.92 -19.32 -4.81
CA VAL A 79 -10.27 -20.76 -4.87
C VAL A 79 -11.04 -21.20 -3.62
N GLU A 80 -10.73 -20.65 -2.45
CA GLU A 80 -11.37 -21.03 -1.19
C GLU A 80 -12.80 -20.46 -1.05
N TYR A 81 -13.07 -19.27 -1.60
CA TYR A 81 -14.33 -18.54 -1.39
C TYR A 81 -15.09 -18.14 -2.67
N GLY A 82 -14.53 -18.39 -3.85
CA GLY A 82 -15.13 -18.08 -5.16
C GLY A 82 -15.96 -19.23 -5.73
#